data_AF-A0ABD0YS14-F1
#
_entry.id   AF-A0ABD0YS14-F1
#
_cell.length_a   1.000
_cell.length_b   1.000
_cell.length_c   1.000
_cell.angle_alpha   90.00
_cell.angle_beta   90.00
_cell.angle_gamma   90.00
#
_symmetry.space_group_name_H-M   'P 1'
#
loop_
_entity.id
_entity.type
_entity.pdbx_description
1 polymer ?
#
loop_
_entity_poly.entity_id
_entity_poly.type
_entity_poly.pdbx_seq_one_letter_code
_entity_poly.pdbx_strand_id
1 'polypeptide(L)'
;RSSRGAKGNAKLETALFLDEAGYKLFLPYFEGKDDQLRDMLLAYINGVQALYHHPSAGTRIDIVVVRLELMKNQPKDLPHYGGERGALLDSFCAYSEKTNSPKDSDPHHWDIGLATVGGVCMPRYACVIAELGSTNLLGKPYPSAGFTSVYVLAHEIGHNLGMHHDGSSNSCPKDGFIMSPSRGTVGETQWSTCSKQVLGKLSTWADCLYDEPTMSEPGYDHTKYGDKPGEKWGAKKQCEILLRDHDAHLQDPEKTEDICQTLKCRTPHRAGYYFSGPALEGTSCAVNKVR
;
A
#
# COMPACT_ATOMS: atom_id res chain seq x y z
N ARG A 1 -6.29 -38.72 12.88
CA ARG A 1 -6.33 -37.24 12.72
C ARG A 1 -4.88 -36.76 12.70
N SER A 2 -4.36 -36.32 11.55
CA SER A 2 -3.02 -35.73 11.51
C SER A 2 -3.06 -34.36 12.17
N SER A 3 -2.19 -34.11 13.14
CA SER A 3 -1.91 -32.77 13.64
C SER A 3 -1.14 -32.02 12.56
N ARG A 4 -1.82 -31.15 11.80
CA ARG A 4 -1.12 -30.10 11.05
C ARG A 4 -0.30 -29.33 12.09
N GLY A 5 1.03 -29.31 11.91
CA GLY A 5 1.89 -28.47 12.74
C GLY A 5 1.44 -27.02 12.65
N ALA A 6 1.72 -26.21 13.67
CA ALA A 6 1.48 -24.78 13.56
C ALA A 6 2.29 -24.25 12.36
N LYS A 7 1.58 -23.78 11.32
CA LYS A 7 2.23 -23.04 10.23
C LYS A 7 2.86 -21.78 10.83
N GLY A 8 3.92 -21.27 10.18
CA GLY A 8 4.57 -20.03 10.58
C GLY A 8 3.68 -18.80 10.42
N ASN A 9 4.26 -17.60 10.56
CA ASN A 9 3.58 -16.38 10.14
C ASN A 9 3.20 -16.49 8.66
N ALA A 10 2.07 -15.88 8.30
CA ALA A 10 1.75 -15.71 6.89
C ALA A 10 2.74 -14.72 6.28
N LYS A 11 3.29 -15.05 5.11
CA LYS A 11 4.12 -14.17 4.31
C LYS A 11 3.38 -13.85 3.03
N LEU A 12 3.67 -12.69 2.45
CA LEU A 12 2.96 -12.20 1.27
C LEU A 12 3.98 -11.72 0.24
N GLU A 13 4.36 -12.62 -0.65
CA GLU A 13 5.30 -12.36 -1.74
C GLU A 13 4.68 -11.36 -2.73
N THR A 14 5.42 -10.28 -2.98
CA THR A 14 4.89 -9.08 -3.64
C THR A 14 5.78 -8.62 -4.77
N ALA A 15 5.22 -8.59 -5.98
CA ALA A 15 5.80 -7.83 -7.08
C ALA A 15 5.20 -6.41 -7.12
N LEU A 16 6.04 -5.40 -6.92
CA LEU A 16 5.65 -4.00 -6.94
C LEU A 16 6.01 -3.37 -8.28
N PHE A 17 5.03 -2.82 -8.98
CA PHE A 17 5.21 -2.13 -10.24
C PHE A 17 4.82 -0.65 -10.08
N LEU A 18 5.72 0.26 -10.49
CA LEU A 18 5.36 1.65 -10.76
C LEU A 18 5.23 1.79 -12.28
N ASP A 19 4.05 2.22 -12.74
CA ASP A 19 3.72 2.33 -14.16
C ASP A 19 4.45 3.51 -14.85
N GLU A 20 4.31 3.63 -16.17
CA GLU A 20 4.97 4.70 -16.94
C GLU A 20 4.50 6.10 -16.51
N ALA A 21 3.21 6.26 -16.19
CA ALA A 21 2.69 7.55 -15.75
C ALA A 21 3.25 7.93 -14.38
N GLY A 22 3.23 7.02 -13.41
CA GLY A 22 3.82 7.19 -12.09
C GLY A 22 5.34 7.43 -12.14
N TYR A 23 6.07 6.67 -12.96
CA TYR A 23 7.51 6.86 -13.15
C TYR A 23 7.82 8.27 -13.66
N LYS A 24 7.18 8.70 -14.75
CA LYS A 24 7.37 10.05 -15.32
C LYS A 24 6.89 11.17 -14.39
N LEU A 25 5.91 10.91 -13.54
CA LEU A 25 5.34 11.88 -12.61
C LEU A 25 6.23 12.13 -11.37
N PHE A 26 6.83 11.07 -10.80
CA PHE A 26 7.62 11.17 -9.58
C PHE A 26 9.13 11.31 -9.82
N LEU A 27 9.69 10.75 -10.90
CA LEU A 27 11.13 10.83 -11.17
C LEU A 27 11.70 12.27 -11.22
N PRO A 28 10.99 13.30 -11.77
CA PRO A 28 11.49 14.68 -11.76
C PRO A 28 11.65 15.26 -10.35
N TYR A 29 10.78 14.89 -9.41
CA TYR A 29 10.92 15.29 -8.00
C TYR A 29 12.20 14.70 -7.38
N PHE A 30 12.53 13.46 -7.74
CA PHE A 30 13.78 12.78 -7.36
C PHE A 30 14.99 13.12 -8.24
N GLU A 31 14.96 14.22 -9.02
CA GLU A 31 16.08 14.68 -9.84
C GLU A 31 16.62 13.62 -10.84
N GLY A 32 15.78 12.68 -11.30
CA GLY A 32 16.24 11.59 -12.19
C GLY A 32 16.77 10.34 -11.48
N LYS A 33 16.70 10.27 -10.15
CA LYS A 33 17.34 9.22 -9.33
C LYS A 33 16.39 8.05 -9.05
N ASP A 34 16.53 6.98 -9.84
CA ASP A 34 15.76 5.73 -9.70
C ASP A 34 15.88 5.11 -8.29
N ASP A 35 17.02 5.27 -7.61
CA ASP A 35 17.26 4.76 -6.25
C ASP A 35 16.41 5.48 -5.20
N GLN A 36 16.25 6.80 -5.31
CA GLN A 36 15.38 7.57 -4.40
C GLN A 36 13.90 7.26 -4.64
N LEU A 37 13.52 7.05 -5.90
CA LEU A 37 12.17 6.61 -6.27
C LEU A 37 11.87 5.19 -5.73
N ARG A 38 12.82 4.26 -5.78
CA ARG A 38 12.73 2.95 -5.10
C ARG A 38 12.61 3.11 -3.59
N ASP A 39 13.40 4.00 -2.99
CA ASP A 39 13.34 4.26 -1.55
C ASP A 39 11.95 4.76 -1.09
N MET A 40 11.27 5.56 -1.92
CA MET A 40 9.87 5.97 -1.71
C MET A 40 8.91 4.79 -1.77
N LEU A 41 9.04 3.94 -2.80
CA LEU A 41 8.20 2.76 -2.99
C LEU A 41 8.38 1.73 -1.88
N LEU A 42 9.59 1.56 -1.36
CA LEU A 42 9.86 0.71 -0.20
C LEU A 42 9.27 1.29 1.09
N ALA A 43 9.33 2.61 1.29
CA ALA A 43 8.66 3.25 2.43
C ALA A 43 7.13 3.13 2.35
N TYR A 44 6.60 3.19 1.14
CA TYR A 44 5.18 2.99 0.84
C TYR A 44 4.73 1.56 1.22
N ILE A 45 5.45 0.52 0.80
CA ILE A 45 5.16 -0.87 1.21
C ILE A 45 5.39 -1.10 2.70
N ASN A 46 6.42 -0.52 3.32
CA ASN A 46 6.58 -0.64 4.77
C ASN A 46 5.47 0.08 5.56
N GLY A 47 4.83 1.09 4.97
CA GLY A 47 3.59 1.67 5.51
C GLY A 47 2.44 0.66 5.52
N VAL A 48 2.30 -0.14 4.45
CA VAL A 48 1.27 -1.20 4.36
C VAL A 48 1.57 -2.34 5.35
N GLN A 49 2.84 -2.75 5.43
CA GLN A 49 3.37 -3.71 6.41
C GLN A 49 2.96 -3.33 7.84
N ALA A 50 3.19 -2.06 8.23
CA ALA A 50 2.85 -1.58 9.56
C ALA A 50 1.35 -1.72 9.90
N LEU A 51 0.46 -1.55 8.91
CA LEU A 51 -0.97 -1.80 9.09
C LEU A 51 -1.28 -3.30 9.29
N TYR A 52 -0.65 -4.20 8.54
CA TYR A 52 -0.81 -5.64 8.75
C TYR A 52 -0.15 -6.16 10.03
N HIS A 53 0.81 -5.42 10.58
CA HIS A 53 1.40 -5.67 11.89
C HIS A 53 0.63 -5.03 13.05
N HIS A 54 -0.35 -4.15 12.77
CA HIS A 54 -1.13 -3.49 13.80
C HIS A 54 -1.92 -4.51 14.66
N PRO A 55 -1.93 -4.42 16.00
CA PRO A 55 -2.51 -5.45 16.89
C PRO A 55 -3.99 -5.79 16.63
N SER A 56 -4.75 -4.87 16.03
CA SER A 56 -6.14 -5.12 15.63
C SER A 56 -6.27 -6.19 14.54
N ALA A 57 -5.25 -6.41 13.70
CA ALA A 57 -5.23 -7.44 12.66
C ALA A 57 -5.38 -8.85 13.27
N GLY A 58 -4.78 -9.07 14.46
CA GLY A 58 -4.83 -10.33 15.21
C GLY A 58 -4.00 -11.47 14.64
N THR A 59 -3.71 -11.45 13.34
CA THR A 59 -2.76 -12.33 12.64
C THR A 59 -1.73 -11.43 11.98
N ARG A 60 -0.45 -11.69 12.24
CA ARG A 60 0.67 -11.01 11.58
C ARG A 60 0.82 -11.56 10.17
N ILE A 61 1.00 -10.66 9.21
CA ILE A 61 1.30 -10.98 7.81
C ILE A 61 2.56 -10.19 7.44
N ASP A 62 3.65 -10.88 7.17
CA ASP A 62 4.93 -10.29 6.81
C ASP A 62 5.00 -10.15 5.27
N ILE A 63 4.83 -8.94 4.74
CA ILE A 63 4.97 -8.62 3.31
C ILE A 63 6.44 -8.75 2.89
N VAL A 64 6.71 -9.40 1.76
CA VAL A 64 8.06 -9.60 1.20
C VAL A 64 8.09 -9.13 -0.24
N VAL A 65 8.93 -8.14 -0.57
CA VAL A 65 9.05 -7.64 -1.95
C VAL A 65 10.09 -8.47 -2.69
N VAL A 66 9.59 -9.37 -3.53
CA VAL A 66 10.37 -10.30 -4.37
C VAL A 66 10.75 -9.68 -5.72
N ARG A 67 9.93 -8.74 -6.22
CA ARG A 67 10.18 -7.98 -7.46
C ARG A 67 9.80 -6.52 -7.29
N LEU A 68 10.63 -5.61 -7.81
CA LEU A 68 10.29 -4.19 -7.92
C LEU A 68 10.66 -3.67 -9.31
N GLU A 69 9.66 -3.22 -10.07
CA GLU A 69 9.82 -2.74 -11.44
C GLU A 69 9.42 -1.26 -11.58
N LEU A 70 10.30 -0.48 -12.19
CA LEU A 70 10.03 0.89 -12.61
C LEU A 70 9.78 0.88 -14.13
N MET A 71 8.52 0.90 -14.55
CA MET A 71 8.15 0.84 -15.96
C MET A 71 8.50 2.17 -16.66
N LYS A 72 9.66 2.24 -17.33
CA LYS A 72 10.10 3.47 -18.01
C LYS A 72 9.29 3.81 -19.27
N ASN A 73 8.62 2.80 -19.83
CA ASN A 73 7.74 2.88 -21.01
C ASN A 73 6.57 1.90 -20.79
N GLN A 74 5.38 2.19 -21.31
CA GLN A 74 4.24 1.26 -21.24
C GLN A 74 4.56 -0.08 -21.95
N PRO A 75 4.43 -1.24 -21.28
CA PRO A 75 4.51 -2.53 -21.94
C PRO A 75 3.38 -2.70 -22.98
N LYS A 76 3.69 -3.24 -24.17
CA LYS A 76 2.70 -3.40 -25.26
C LYS A 76 1.58 -4.38 -24.91
N ASP A 77 1.85 -5.31 -24.01
CA ASP A 77 0.96 -6.30 -23.43
C ASP A 77 0.31 -5.85 -22.11
N LEU A 78 0.51 -4.57 -21.72
CA LEU A 78 -0.21 -3.89 -20.66
C LEU A 78 -0.89 -2.62 -21.20
N PRO A 79 -1.93 -2.72 -22.04
CA PRO A 79 -2.73 -1.55 -22.44
C PRO A 79 -3.36 -0.86 -21.23
N HIS A 80 -3.05 0.43 -21.03
CA HIS A 80 -3.49 1.18 -19.85
C HIS A 80 -4.94 1.74 -19.93
N TYR A 81 -5.64 1.51 -21.06
CA TYR A 81 -7.04 1.90 -21.31
C TYR A 81 -7.45 3.33 -20.87
N GLY A 82 -6.53 4.29 -20.95
CA GLY A 82 -6.78 5.67 -20.50
C GLY A 82 -7.03 5.83 -18.99
N GLY A 83 -6.73 4.83 -18.18
CA GLY A 83 -6.98 4.83 -16.74
C GLY A 83 -8.39 4.41 -16.31
N GLU A 84 -9.19 3.80 -17.19
CA GLU A 84 -10.47 3.19 -16.78
C GLU A 84 -10.18 2.06 -15.77
N ARG A 85 -10.81 2.12 -14.59
CA ARG A 85 -10.47 1.30 -13.42
C ARG A 85 -10.61 -0.20 -13.70
N GLY A 86 -11.70 -0.62 -14.34
CA GLY A 86 -11.97 -2.03 -14.62
C GLY A 86 -10.98 -2.59 -15.64
N ALA A 87 -10.92 -1.96 -16.82
CA ALA A 87 -10.08 -2.41 -17.92
C ALA A 87 -8.57 -2.34 -17.59
N LEU A 88 -8.12 -1.32 -16.86
CA LEU A 88 -6.73 -1.25 -16.39
C LEU A 88 -6.39 -2.37 -15.40
N LEU A 89 -7.30 -2.68 -14.47
CA LEU A 89 -7.13 -3.79 -13.54
C LEU A 89 -7.05 -5.11 -14.30
N ASP A 90 -8.04 -5.43 -15.13
CA ASP A 90 -8.06 -6.64 -15.95
C ASP A 90 -6.79 -6.79 -16.81
N SER A 91 -6.29 -5.68 -17.36
CA SER A 91 -5.04 -5.67 -18.14
C SER A 91 -3.80 -5.96 -17.30
N PHE A 92 -3.68 -5.32 -16.14
CA PHE A 92 -2.55 -5.52 -15.24
C PHE A 92 -2.53 -6.94 -14.69
N CYS A 93 -3.71 -7.53 -14.50
CA CYS A 93 -3.87 -8.90 -14.07
C CYS A 93 -3.43 -9.92 -15.11
N ALA A 94 -3.82 -9.72 -16.38
CA ALA A 94 -3.33 -10.53 -17.48
C ALA A 94 -1.80 -10.39 -17.68
N TYR A 95 -1.23 -9.20 -17.43
CA TYR A 95 0.21 -8.97 -17.45
C TYR A 95 0.93 -9.64 -16.27
N SER A 96 0.38 -9.53 -15.06
CA SER A 96 0.86 -10.20 -13.84
C SER A 96 0.90 -11.72 -14.03
N GLU A 97 -0.22 -12.35 -14.37
CA GLU A 97 -0.34 -13.79 -14.61
C GLU A 97 0.67 -14.31 -15.64
N LYS A 98 0.92 -13.53 -16.70
CA LYS A 98 1.86 -13.87 -17.77
C LYS A 98 3.34 -13.71 -17.37
N THR A 99 3.65 -12.82 -16.42
CA THR A 99 5.03 -12.47 -16.03
C THR A 99 5.46 -13.03 -14.67
N ASN A 100 4.51 -13.58 -13.91
CA ASN A 100 4.71 -14.34 -12.67
C ASN A 100 5.18 -15.77 -13.01
N SER A 101 6.02 -16.36 -12.15
CA SER A 101 6.36 -17.79 -12.31
C SER A 101 5.16 -18.66 -11.92
N PRO A 102 4.81 -19.73 -12.67
CA PRO A 102 3.67 -20.59 -12.34
C PRO A 102 3.95 -21.57 -11.18
N LYS A 103 5.09 -21.43 -10.49
CA LYS A 103 5.49 -22.26 -9.35
C LYS A 103 5.77 -21.36 -8.15
N ASP A 104 5.02 -21.57 -7.08
CA ASP A 104 5.23 -21.02 -5.71
C ASP A 104 6.73 -20.97 -5.35
N SER A 105 7.42 -22.10 -5.50
CA SER A 105 8.82 -22.29 -5.10
C SER A 105 9.88 -21.61 -6.00
N ASP A 106 9.49 -20.64 -6.83
CA ASP A 106 10.40 -19.88 -7.69
C ASP A 106 10.69 -18.52 -7.04
N PRO A 107 11.96 -18.07 -6.92
CA PRO A 107 12.31 -16.73 -6.43
C PRO A 107 11.58 -15.56 -7.12
N HIS A 108 11.02 -15.80 -8.31
CA HIS A 108 10.27 -14.81 -9.10
C HIS A 108 8.75 -15.06 -9.07
N HIS A 109 8.26 -15.93 -8.19
CA HIS A 109 6.83 -16.02 -7.88
C HIS A 109 6.35 -14.78 -7.12
N TRP A 110 5.04 -14.54 -7.06
CA TRP A 110 4.42 -13.62 -6.10
C TRP A 110 2.93 -13.90 -5.92
N ASP A 111 2.43 -13.61 -4.71
CA ASP A 111 1.06 -13.86 -4.25
C ASP A 111 0.04 -12.74 -4.62
N ILE A 112 0.44 -11.46 -4.66
CA ILE A 112 -0.56 -10.39 -4.45
C ILE A 112 -1.52 -10.11 -5.63
N GLY A 113 -2.81 -10.36 -5.37
CA GLY A 113 -4.03 -9.59 -5.71
C GLY A 113 -5.25 -10.50 -5.86
N LEU A 114 -6.32 -10.31 -6.67
CA LEU A 114 -7.01 -9.22 -7.39
C LEU A 114 -8.37 -8.94 -6.72
N ALA A 115 -8.81 -7.67 -6.62
CA ALA A 115 -10.06 -7.08 -6.03
C ALA A 115 -11.41 -7.87 -6.02
N THR A 116 -11.49 -9.08 -6.55
CA THR A 116 -12.39 -10.13 -6.06
C THR A 116 -11.98 -10.63 -4.66
N VAL A 117 -12.97 -10.81 -3.78
CA VAL A 117 -12.70 -11.23 -2.40
C VAL A 117 -12.14 -12.66 -2.35
N GLY A 118 -10.91 -12.81 -1.82
CA GLY A 118 -10.20 -14.09 -1.69
C GLY A 118 -9.27 -14.46 -2.86
N GLY A 119 -8.85 -13.49 -3.68
CA GLY A 119 -8.02 -13.72 -4.88
C GLY A 119 -6.65 -14.37 -4.65
N VAL A 120 -6.02 -14.15 -3.48
CA VAL A 120 -4.55 -14.20 -3.32
C VAL A 120 -3.83 -15.41 -3.94
N CYS A 121 -4.18 -16.67 -3.60
CA CYS A 121 -3.49 -17.84 -4.17
C CYS A 121 -4.01 -18.27 -5.57
N MET A 122 -4.52 -17.36 -6.41
CA MET A 122 -5.03 -17.67 -7.76
C MET A 122 -4.36 -16.77 -8.81
N PRO A 123 -3.39 -17.25 -9.63
CA PRO A 123 -2.52 -16.41 -10.46
C PRO A 123 -3.19 -15.36 -11.36
N ARG A 124 -4.32 -15.69 -12.01
CA ARG A 124 -5.12 -14.74 -12.81
C ARG A 124 -5.70 -13.60 -11.96
N TYR A 125 -6.07 -13.94 -10.74
CA TYR A 125 -6.61 -13.05 -9.73
C TYR A 125 -5.52 -12.77 -8.69
N ALA A 126 -4.27 -12.51 -9.12
CA ALA A 126 -3.11 -12.15 -8.30
C ALA A 126 -2.44 -10.85 -8.83
N CYS A 127 -3.15 -9.74 -8.64
CA CYS A 127 -2.79 -8.37 -9.07
C CYS A 127 -3.62 -7.26 -8.37
N VAL A 128 -3.02 -6.37 -7.55
CA VAL A 128 -3.70 -5.16 -7.03
C VAL A 128 -3.24 -3.88 -7.73
N ILE A 129 -4.13 -2.89 -7.82
CA ILE A 129 -3.78 -1.53 -8.23
C ILE A 129 -4.19 -0.55 -7.14
N ALA A 130 -3.24 0.25 -6.68
CA ALA A 130 -3.49 1.43 -5.86
C ALA A 130 -3.11 2.69 -6.64
N GLU A 131 -3.97 3.70 -6.61
CA GLU A 131 -3.75 4.97 -7.29
C GLU A 131 -2.69 5.80 -6.54
N LEU A 132 -1.66 6.31 -7.23
CA LEU A 132 -0.65 7.21 -6.66
C LEU A 132 -0.43 8.41 -7.60
N GLY A 133 -0.17 9.59 -7.03
CA GLY A 133 0.10 10.84 -7.77
C GLY A 133 -1.10 11.59 -8.38
N SER A 134 -2.31 11.03 -8.36
CA SER A 134 -3.50 11.53 -9.06
C SER A 134 -3.89 12.99 -8.76
N THR A 135 -4.36 13.71 -9.78
CA THR A 135 -4.91 15.07 -9.64
C THR A 135 -6.22 15.21 -10.40
N ASN A 136 -7.07 16.13 -9.97
CA ASN A 136 -8.21 16.56 -10.80
C ASN A 136 -7.74 17.47 -11.96
N LEU A 137 -8.70 17.90 -12.81
CA LEU A 137 -8.45 18.75 -13.98
C LEU A 137 -7.81 20.12 -13.68
N LEU A 138 -7.83 20.55 -12.41
CA LEU A 138 -7.21 21.81 -11.96
C LEU A 138 -5.85 21.58 -11.27
N GLY A 139 -5.28 20.38 -11.38
CA GLY A 139 -4.00 20.02 -10.75
C GLY A 139 -4.05 19.86 -9.23
N LYS A 140 -5.24 19.91 -8.61
CA LYS A 140 -5.40 19.62 -7.17
C LYS A 140 -5.22 18.12 -6.93
N PRO A 141 -4.30 17.70 -6.03
CA PRO A 141 -4.13 16.29 -5.69
C PRO A 141 -5.37 15.75 -4.97
N TYR A 142 -5.67 14.49 -5.22
CA TYR A 142 -6.47 13.69 -4.30
C TYR A 142 -5.61 13.27 -3.10
N PRO A 143 -6.19 12.90 -1.93
CA PRO A 143 -5.39 12.38 -0.82
C PRO A 143 -4.55 11.14 -1.20
N SER A 144 -5.09 10.28 -2.09
CA SER A 144 -4.35 9.15 -2.69
C SER A 144 -3.15 9.56 -3.56
N ALA A 145 -2.94 10.84 -3.84
CA ALA A 145 -1.77 11.28 -4.60
C ALA A 145 -0.43 11.07 -3.87
N GLY A 146 -0.46 10.90 -2.55
CA GLY A 146 0.71 10.61 -1.71
C GLY A 146 0.47 9.43 -0.77
N PHE A 147 1.11 9.44 0.40
CA PHE A 147 1.11 8.29 1.32
C PHE A 147 -0.26 7.89 1.91
N THR A 148 -1.34 8.67 1.74
CA THR A 148 -2.70 8.15 2.02
C THR A 148 -3.02 6.89 1.21
N SER A 149 -2.38 6.70 0.04
CA SER A 149 -2.60 5.50 -0.77
C SER A 149 -2.13 4.21 -0.09
N VAL A 150 -1.29 4.29 0.96
CA VAL A 150 -0.95 3.14 1.82
C VAL A 150 -2.21 2.46 2.37
N TYR A 151 -3.18 3.26 2.84
CA TYR A 151 -4.45 2.77 3.37
C TYR A 151 -5.34 2.17 2.26
N VAL A 152 -5.26 2.72 1.04
CA VAL A 152 -5.96 2.18 -0.13
C VAL A 152 -5.37 0.83 -0.52
N LEU A 153 -4.05 0.71 -0.60
CA LEU A 153 -3.38 -0.54 -0.92
C LEU A 153 -3.65 -1.62 0.16
N ALA A 154 -3.62 -1.27 1.45
CA ALA A 154 -3.99 -2.17 2.52
C ALA A 154 -5.46 -2.64 2.40
N HIS A 155 -6.39 -1.77 2.03
CA HIS A 155 -7.79 -2.13 1.79
C HIS A 155 -7.93 -3.13 0.62
N GLU A 156 -7.30 -2.86 -0.51
CA GLU A 156 -7.38 -3.73 -1.70
C GLU A 156 -6.66 -5.07 -1.47
N ILE A 157 -5.54 -5.12 -0.71
CA ILE A 157 -4.94 -6.39 -0.26
C ILE A 157 -5.87 -7.09 0.75
N GLY A 158 -6.61 -6.35 1.59
CA GLY A 158 -7.62 -6.89 2.50
C GLY A 158 -8.69 -7.70 1.76
N HIS A 159 -9.20 -7.20 0.64
CA HIS A 159 -10.09 -7.98 -0.23
C HIS A 159 -9.45 -9.29 -0.70
N ASN A 160 -8.17 -9.27 -1.06
CA ASN A 160 -7.46 -10.47 -1.54
C ASN A 160 -7.22 -11.52 -0.50
N LEU A 161 -7.03 -11.10 0.75
CA LEU A 161 -7.01 -11.95 1.93
C LEU A 161 -8.40 -12.40 2.39
N GLY A 162 -9.45 -12.19 1.57
CA GLY A 162 -10.80 -12.69 1.82
C GLY A 162 -11.73 -11.76 2.60
N MET A 163 -11.35 -10.48 2.80
CA MET A 163 -12.21 -9.54 3.52
C MET A 163 -13.31 -8.97 2.61
N HIS A 164 -14.53 -8.90 3.11
CA HIS A 164 -15.55 -7.99 2.58
C HIS A 164 -15.44 -6.63 3.27
N HIS A 165 -16.10 -5.60 2.73
CA HIS A 165 -16.22 -4.34 3.45
C HIS A 165 -16.93 -4.52 4.79
N ASP A 166 -16.57 -3.73 5.80
CA ASP A 166 -17.31 -3.69 7.05
C ASP A 166 -18.76 -3.23 6.86
N GLY A 167 -19.69 -3.80 7.64
CA GLY A 167 -21.13 -3.60 7.48
C GLY A 167 -21.75 -4.24 6.23
N SER A 168 -20.95 -4.88 5.36
CA SER A 168 -21.45 -5.63 4.18
C SER A 168 -21.50 -7.12 4.49
N SER A 169 -22.69 -7.64 4.77
CA SER A 169 -22.94 -9.04 5.15
C SER A 169 -22.17 -9.52 6.40
N ASN A 170 -21.77 -8.58 7.28
CA ASN A 170 -21.10 -8.85 8.56
C ASN A 170 -21.61 -7.88 9.64
N SER A 171 -21.22 -8.11 10.90
CA SER A 171 -21.71 -7.37 12.07
C SER A 171 -20.84 -6.17 12.47
N CYS A 172 -19.82 -5.80 11.70
CA CYS A 172 -18.93 -4.70 12.06
C CYS A 172 -19.50 -3.33 11.64
N PRO A 173 -19.17 -2.24 12.36
CA PRO A 173 -19.56 -0.89 11.96
C PRO A 173 -19.05 -0.56 10.56
N LYS A 174 -19.90 0.04 9.73
CA LYS A 174 -19.58 0.37 8.34
C LYS A 174 -18.36 1.29 8.19
N ASP A 175 -18.12 2.16 9.15
CA ASP A 175 -17.12 3.22 9.10
C ASP A 175 -16.18 3.13 10.32
N GLY A 176 -14.92 3.58 10.16
CA GLY A 176 -13.93 3.67 11.24
C GLY A 176 -12.77 2.65 11.17
N PHE A 177 -12.81 1.72 10.21
CA PHE A 177 -11.80 0.66 10.03
C PHE A 177 -11.26 0.63 8.60
N ILE A 178 -10.11 -0.02 8.36
CA ILE A 178 -9.47 -0.11 7.04
C ILE A 178 -10.43 -0.64 5.98
N MET A 179 -11.29 -1.62 6.30
CA MET A 179 -12.26 -2.20 5.36
C MET A 179 -13.61 -1.45 5.27
N SER A 180 -13.69 -0.19 5.73
CA SER A 180 -14.89 0.63 5.53
C SER A 180 -15.20 0.79 4.02
N PRO A 181 -16.46 0.66 3.53
CA PRO A 181 -16.80 0.83 2.10
C PRO A 181 -16.57 2.26 1.56
N SER A 182 -16.18 3.19 2.42
CA SER A 182 -15.93 4.58 2.10
C SER A 182 -14.69 5.01 2.86
N ARG A 183 -13.77 5.71 2.17
CA ARG A 183 -12.60 6.29 2.82
C ARG A 183 -13.08 7.27 3.88
N GLY A 184 -12.73 7.02 5.14
CA GLY A 184 -12.98 7.98 6.20
C GLY A 184 -12.03 9.17 6.12
N THR A 185 -12.14 10.06 7.10
CA THR A 185 -11.44 11.36 7.09
C THR A 185 -10.52 11.57 8.29
N VAL A 186 -10.52 10.63 9.24
CA VAL A 186 -9.83 10.75 10.54
C VAL A 186 -8.66 9.77 10.67
N GLY A 187 -8.57 8.80 9.76
CA GLY A 187 -7.42 7.91 9.66
C GLY A 187 -7.69 6.54 10.24
N GLU A 188 -8.44 5.77 9.48
CA GLU A 188 -8.92 4.45 9.84
C GLU A 188 -7.78 3.43 9.67
N THR A 189 -6.87 3.38 10.65
CA THR A 189 -5.66 2.54 10.62
C THR A 189 -5.83 1.18 11.31
N GLN A 190 -7.03 0.90 11.80
CA GLN A 190 -7.35 -0.31 12.52
C GLN A 190 -8.20 -1.24 11.66
N TRP A 191 -7.97 -2.53 11.82
CA TRP A 191 -8.81 -3.61 11.30
C TRP A 191 -9.99 -3.87 12.22
N SER A 192 -11.16 -4.15 11.65
CA SER A 192 -12.34 -4.51 12.43
C SER A 192 -12.19 -5.91 13.03
N THR A 193 -13.10 -6.26 13.96
CA THR A 193 -13.18 -7.65 14.46
C THR A 193 -13.58 -8.64 13.36
N CYS A 194 -14.22 -8.19 12.29
CA CYS A 194 -14.62 -8.99 11.14
C CYS A 194 -13.39 -9.26 10.24
N SER A 195 -12.61 -8.24 9.91
CA SER A 195 -11.31 -8.38 9.24
C SER A 195 -10.39 -9.35 9.99
N LYS A 196 -10.25 -9.18 11.31
CA LYS A 196 -9.46 -10.08 12.18
C LYS A 196 -9.91 -11.54 12.12
N GLN A 197 -11.22 -11.79 12.08
CA GLN A 197 -11.77 -13.15 11.96
C GLN A 197 -11.51 -13.79 10.58
N VAL A 198 -11.36 -13.00 9.52
CA VAL A 198 -10.95 -13.46 8.20
C VAL A 198 -9.45 -13.80 8.21
N LEU A 199 -8.59 -12.89 8.69
CA LEU A 199 -7.14 -13.12 8.75
C LEU A 199 -6.77 -14.35 9.58
N GLY A 200 -7.46 -14.55 10.71
CA GLY A 200 -7.29 -15.73 11.56
C GLY A 200 -7.61 -17.08 10.89
N LYS A 201 -8.18 -17.08 9.68
CA LYS A 201 -8.52 -18.28 8.90
C LYS A 201 -7.65 -18.48 7.65
N LEU A 202 -6.71 -17.59 7.33
CA LEU A 202 -5.85 -17.73 6.14
C LEU A 202 -5.20 -19.11 6.03
N SER A 203 -4.69 -19.64 7.14
CA SER A 203 -4.04 -20.96 7.24
C SER A 203 -4.92 -22.16 6.84
N THR A 204 -6.23 -21.97 6.65
CA THR A 204 -7.15 -23.03 6.20
C THR A 204 -7.36 -23.09 4.69
N TRP A 205 -6.96 -22.06 3.93
CA TRP A 205 -7.25 -21.95 2.49
C TRP A 205 -6.18 -21.24 1.66
N ALA A 206 -5.51 -20.22 2.21
CA ALA A 206 -4.44 -19.48 1.54
C ALA A 206 -3.11 -20.20 1.79
N ASP A 207 -2.94 -21.38 1.18
CA ASP A 207 -1.77 -22.24 1.44
C ASP A 207 -0.45 -21.64 0.91
N CYS A 208 -0.48 -20.81 -0.14
CA CYS A 208 0.68 -20.10 -0.72
C CYS A 208 1.43 -19.25 0.31
N LEU A 209 0.69 -18.54 1.18
CA LEU A 209 1.23 -17.60 2.17
C LEU A 209 2.09 -18.21 3.29
N TYR A 210 2.48 -19.48 3.22
CA TYR A 210 3.08 -20.22 4.34
C TYR A 210 4.33 -21.04 3.97
N ASP A 211 4.94 -20.74 2.84
CA ASP A 211 6.25 -21.26 2.46
C ASP A 211 7.38 -20.33 2.98
N GLU A 212 8.59 -20.53 2.45
CA GLU A 212 9.76 -19.70 2.77
C GLU A 212 10.19 -18.94 1.51
N PRO A 213 10.00 -17.60 1.46
CA PRO A 213 10.20 -16.81 0.26
C PRO A 213 11.66 -16.84 -0.15
N THR A 214 11.91 -17.10 -1.44
CA THR A 214 13.26 -17.45 -1.88
C THR A 214 14.08 -16.19 -2.20
N MET A 215 14.62 -15.58 -1.13
CA MET A 215 15.51 -14.39 -1.15
C MET A 215 14.98 -13.16 -1.89
N SER A 216 14.48 -12.17 -1.13
CA SER A 216 14.37 -10.80 -1.65
C SER A 216 15.76 -10.24 -2.03
N GLU A 217 15.90 -9.73 -3.25
CA GLU A 217 17.06 -8.93 -3.66
C GLU A 217 17.37 -7.84 -2.62
N PRO A 218 18.63 -7.62 -2.20
CA PRO A 218 18.96 -6.65 -1.14
C PRO A 218 18.48 -5.21 -1.43
N GLY A 219 18.29 -4.87 -2.70
CA GLY A 219 17.72 -3.58 -3.13
C GLY A 219 16.21 -3.43 -2.92
N TYR A 220 15.49 -4.51 -2.60
CA TYR A 220 14.03 -4.54 -2.40
C TYR A 220 13.64 -4.69 -0.92
N ASP A 221 14.61 -4.71 0.00
CA ASP A 221 14.33 -4.75 1.43
C ASP A 221 13.65 -3.44 1.90
N HIS A 222 12.36 -3.54 2.21
CA HIS A 222 11.58 -2.48 2.85
C HIS A 222 11.61 -2.56 4.39
N THR A 223 12.04 -3.69 4.96
CA THR A 223 12.13 -3.89 6.42
C THR A 223 13.20 -3.01 7.08
N LYS A 224 14.12 -2.44 6.28
CA LYS A 224 15.02 -1.33 6.66
C LYS A 224 14.34 -0.11 7.29
N TYR A 225 13.01 0.01 7.16
CA TYR A 225 12.20 1.06 7.79
C TYR A 225 11.55 0.64 9.12
N GLY A 226 11.65 -0.63 9.54
CA GLY A 226 11.29 -1.09 10.89
C GLY A 226 9.82 -0.90 11.28
N ASP A 227 8.90 -0.97 10.31
CA ASP A 227 7.46 -0.65 10.44
C ASP A 227 7.20 0.82 10.80
N LYS A 228 8.20 1.69 10.63
CA LYS A 228 8.18 3.11 10.97
C LYS A 228 8.75 3.99 9.85
N PRO A 229 8.19 3.91 8.63
CA PRO A 229 8.74 4.64 7.49
C PRO A 229 8.72 6.17 7.71
N GLY A 230 7.83 6.67 8.57
CA GLY A 230 7.74 8.07 8.99
C GLY A 230 8.97 8.62 9.74
N GLU A 231 9.85 7.78 10.29
CA GLU A 231 11.12 8.24 10.88
C GLU A 231 12.06 8.82 9.80
N LYS A 232 12.12 8.18 8.62
CA LYS A 232 12.90 8.67 7.46
C LYS A 232 12.06 9.52 6.49
N TRP A 233 10.76 9.29 6.44
CA TRP A 233 9.76 9.99 5.62
C TRP A 233 8.81 10.82 6.48
N GLY A 234 9.37 11.72 7.31
CA GLY A 234 8.58 12.56 8.22
C GLY A 234 7.60 13.51 7.52
N ALA A 235 6.80 14.23 8.31
CA ALA A 235 5.64 14.97 7.83
C ALA A 235 5.91 15.97 6.67
N LYS A 236 7.09 16.64 6.64
CA LYS A 236 7.48 17.49 5.51
C LYS A 236 7.59 16.68 4.21
N LYS A 237 8.31 15.55 4.24
CA LYS A 237 8.47 14.65 3.08
C LYS A 237 7.16 14.06 2.59
N GLN A 238 6.23 13.77 3.49
CA GLN A 238 4.89 13.32 3.08
C GLN A 238 4.14 14.42 2.32
N CYS A 239 4.26 15.69 2.73
CA CYS A 239 3.76 16.84 1.98
C CYS A 239 4.49 17.07 0.64
N GLU A 240 5.82 16.91 0.62
CA GLU A 240 6.63 16.99 -0.61
C GLU A 240 6.18 15.95 -1.65
N ILE A 241 5.91 14.71 -1.24
CA ILE A 241 5.40 13.65 -2.12
C ILE A 241 3.96 13.89 -2.57
N LEU A 242 3.05 14.32 -1.67
CA LEU A 242 1.67 14.65 -2.05
C LEU A 242 1.63 15.74 -3.15
N LEU A 243 2.43 16.79 -2.97
CA LEU A 243 2.41 17.97 -3.83
C LEU A 243 3.40 17.85 -5.01
N ARG A 244 4.40 16.97 -4.91
CA ARG A 244 5.56 16.82 -5.82
C ARG A 244 6.35 18.12 -5.91
N ASP A 245 6.74 18.62 -4.75
CA ASP A 245 7.29 19.96 -4.56
C ASP A 245 8.18 20.01 -3.31
N HIS A 246 9.45 20.38 -3.48
CA HIS A 246 10.44 20.45 -2.39
C HIS A 246 10.16 21.57 -1.37
N ASP A 247 9.41 22.60 -1.76
CA ASP A 247 9.01 23.68 -0.85
C ASP A 247 7.69 23.39 -0.11
N ALA A 248 7.12 22.20 -0.33
CA ALA A 248 5.98 21.73 0.44
C ALA A 248 6.32 21.55 1.93
N HIS A 249 5.36 21.88 2.77
CA HIS A 249 5.46 21.79 4.23
C HIS A 249 4.07 21.70 4.87
N LEU A 250 4.04 21.48 6.19
CA LEU A 250 2.80 21.50 6.95
C LEU A 250 2.19 22.91 6.98
N GLN A 251 0.86 22.95 6.90
CA GLN A 251 0.06 24.18 7.00
C GLN A 251 0.10 24.75 8.42
N ASP A 252 -0.18 23.91 9.43
CA ASP A 252 -0.22 24.30 10.85
C ASP A 252 0.73 23.40 11.68
N PRO A 253 2.07 23.56 11.57
CA PRO A 253 3.04 22.66 12.23
C PRO A 253 2.99 22.68 13.76
N GLU A 254 2.43 23.73 14.36
CA GLU A 254 2.27 23.86 15.82
C GLU A 254 1.07 23.03 16.36
N LYS A 255 0.12 22.63 15.50
CA LYS A 255 -1.04 21.80 15.87
C LYS A 255 -0.69 20.32 15.88
N THR A 256 0.21 19.98 16.79
CA THR A 256 0.86 18.68 16.92
C THR A 256 -0.10 17.48 17.03
N GLU A 257 -1.25 17.65 17.68
CA GLU A 257 -2.23 16.56 17.84
C GLU A 257 -2.96 16.19 16.53
N ASP A 258 -3.21 17.17 15.65
CA ASP A 258 -3.77 16.94 14.31
C ASP A 258 -2.82 16.10 13.45
N ILE A 259 -1.49 16.28 13.58
CA ILE A 259 -0.48 15.64 12.72
C ILE A 259 -0.56 14.11 12.78
N CYS A 260 -0.84 13.52 13.95
CA CYS A 260 -0.99 12.06 14.05
C CYS A 260 -2.26 11.56 13.34
N GLN A 261 -3.31 12.38 13.21
CA GLN A 261 -4.59 11.99 12.61
C GLN A 261 -4.66 12.31 11.12
N THR A 262 -4.30 13.54 10.73
CA THR A 262 -4.35 14.00 9.34
C THR A 262 -3.36 15.12 9.06
N LEU A 263 -2.45 14.89 8.12
CA LEU A 263 -1.48 15.88 7.65
C LEU A 263 -2.16 16.89 6.73
N LYS A 264 -2.01 18.19 7.03
CA LYS A 264 -2.42 19.31 6.19
C LYS A 264 -1.19 19.93 5.55
N CYS A 265 -1.09 19.88 4.23
CA CYS A 265 0.08 20.26 3.46
C CYS A 265 -0.18 21.50 2.61
N ARG A 266 0.81 22.37 2.46
CA ARG A 266 0.80 23.54 1.57
C ARG A 266 2.15 23.69 0.86
N THR A 267 2.18 24.49 -0.21
CA THR A 267 3.39 24.90 -0.93
C THR A 267 3.26 26.37 -1.35
N PRO A 268 4.34 27.17 -1.44
CA PRO A 268 4.28 28.48 -2.08
C PRO A 268 3.80 28.44 -3.55
N HIS A 269 3.93 27.30 -4.25
CA HIS A 269 3.62 27.19 -5.67
C HIS A 269 2.15 26.87 -6.01
N ARG A 270 1.28 26.68 -5.01
CA ARG A 270 -0.15 26.36 -5.20
C ARG A 270 -1.02 27.01 -4.14
N ALA A 271 -2.23 27.42 -4.52
CA ALA A 271 -3.15 28.09 -3.61
C ALA A 271 -3.85 27.12 -2.64
N GLY A 272 -3.85 27.48 -1.36
CA GLY A 272 -4.57 26.75 -0.31
C GLY A 272 -3.76 25.61 0.32
N TYR A 273 -4.48 24.69 0.98
CA TYR A 273 -3.91 23.52 1.64
C TYR A 273 -4.63 22.24 1.18
N TYR A 274 -3.94 21.11 1.34
CA TYR A 274 -4.36 19.79 0.87
C TYR A 274 -4.14 18.76 1.97
N PHE A 275 -5.09 17.84 2.16
CA PHE A 275 -4.95 16.76 3.12
C PHE A 275 -4.12 15.62 2.52
N SER A 276 -3.02 15.24 3.20
CA SER A 276 -2.20 14.06 2.87
C SER A 276 -2.64 12.83 3.66
N GLY A 277 -3.87 12.84 4.21
CA GLY A 277 -4.38 11.77 5.05
C GLY A 277 -3.55 11.59 6.32
N PRO A 278 -3.64 10.43 6.97
CA PRO A 278 -2.93 10.17 8.22
C PRO A 278 -1.44 10.00 7.95
N ALA A 279 -0.62 10.56 8.84
CA ALA A 279 0.84 10.42 8.75
C ALA A 279 1.27 8.95 8.71
N LEU A 280 2.44 8.66 8.15
CA LEU A 280 3.07 7.33 8.26
C LEU A 280 3.41 6.97 9.72
N GLU A 281 3.42 5.67 10.05
CA GLU A 281 3.90 5.16 11.34
C GLU A 281 5.35 5.60 11.61
N GLY A 282 5.67 5.97 12.84
CA GLY A 282 6.94 6.59 13.23
C GLY A 282 7.07 8.09 12.92
N THR A 283 6.06 8.73 12.29
CA THR A 283 6.10 10.19 12.08
C THR A 283 5.99 10.92 13.42
N SER A 284 6.97 11.76 13.74
CA SER A 284 6.87 12.68 14.89
C SER A 284 5.68 13.62 14.70
N CYS A 285 4.74 13.59 15.65
CA CYS A 285 3.57 14.46 15.63
C CYS A 285 3.52 15.45 16.80
N ALA A 286 4.08 15.13 17.98
CA ALA A 286 4.27 16.11 19.07
C ALA A 286 5.61 15.93 19.80
N VAL A 287 5.93 16.82 20.74
CA VAL A 287 7.07 16.63 21.65
C VAL A 287 6.91 15.29 22.39
N ASN A 288 7.87 14.38 22.19
CA ASN A 288 7.86 13.00 22.69
C ASN A 288 6.66 12.14 22.23
N LYS A 289 5.99 12.50 21.13
CA LYS A 289 4.88 11.73 20.52
C LYS A 289 5.16 11.47 19.05
N VAL A 290 5.38 10.20 18.72
CA VAL A 290 5.29 9.69 17.34
C VAL A 290 3.88 9.13 17.11
N ARG A 291 3.54 8.94 15.84
CA ARG A 291 2.56 7.92 15.45
C ARG A 291 3.13 6.55 15.76
#